data_AF-A0AAV4J685-F1
#
_entry.id   AF-A0AAV4J685-F1
#
_cell.length_a   1.000
_cell.length_b   1.000
_cell.length_c   1.000
_cell.angle_alpha   90.00
_cell.angle_beta   90.00
_cell.angle_gamma   90.00
#
_symmetry.space_group_name_H-M   'P 1'
#
loop_
_entity.id
_entity.type
_entity.pdbx_description
1 polymer ?
#
loop_
_entity_poly.entity_id
_entity_poly.type
_entity_poly.pdbx_seq_one_letter_code
_entity_poly.pdbx_strand_id
1 'polypeptide(L)'
;MQAGVSHNMLKWIQNYLSQRTGRVNLQGRESRQAIFKDGVPQGGVLSPTLFLVFTNSTQNIIKPHVKAALYADDLALICSEDSCGTAQVRLQECLTLLEQWTDDWAMTVNAAKTTYSIFSLSTKIPKLRLRINNSLLEKENYPKYLGVTFDTLMMYGCEASSQKKDDDKRIEAAEMWFYRRILRVKWTDKRTNESVLKELKNRKNPT
;
A
#
# COMPACT_ATOMS: atom_id res chain seq x y z
N MET A 1 8.84 15.45 22.88
CA MET A 1 7.65 14.60 22.62
C MET A 1 7.10 14.96 21.24
N GLN A 2 7.48 14.21 20.20
CA GLN A 2 7.16 14.57 18.80
C GLN A 2 5.76 14.14 18.33
N ALA A 3 5.05 13.28 19.09
CA ALA A 3 3.77 12.70 18.70
C ALA A 3 2.61 12.93 19.70
N GLY A 4 2.74 13.87 20.65
CA GLY A 4 1.64 14.22 21.58
C GLY A 4 1.26 13.15 22.61
N VAL A 5 2.10 12.15 22.84
CA VAL A 5 1.83 11.03 23.77
C VAL A 5 2.09 11.43 25.22
N SER A 6 1.17 11.12 26.13
CA SER A 6 1.32 11.38 27.57
C SER A 6 2.42 10.52 28.20
N HIS A 7 3.05 11.01 29.27
CA HIS A 7 4.16 10.32 29.95
C HIS A 7 3.80 8.90 30.42
N ASN A 8 2.60 8.71 30.94
CA ASN A 8 2.13 7.40 31.42
C ASN A 8 1.91 6.42 30.27
N MET A 9 1.39 6.90 29.14
CA MET A 9 1.23 6.07 27.95
C MET A 9 2.59 5.68 27.36
N LEU A 10 3.57 6.59 27.38
CA LEU A 10 4.93 6.29 26.94
C LEU A 10 5.60 5.22 27.81
N LYS A 11 5.48 5.30 29.14
CA LYS A 11 5.95 4.25 30.06
C LYS A 11 5.27 2.90 29.79
N TRP A 12 3.97 2.92 29.52
CA TRP A 12 3.22 1.70 29.19
C TRP A 12 3.75 1.08 27.88
N ILE A 13 3.96 1.89 26.84
CA ILE A 13 4.53 1.42 25.56
C ILE A 13 5.95 0.88 25.75
N GLN A 14 6.78 1.55 26.56
CA GLN A 14 8.12 1.06 26.89
C GLN A 14 8.07 -0.31 27.55
N ASN A 15 7.19 -0.51 28.53
CA ASN A 15 7.00 -1.81 29.18
C ASN A 15 6.43 -2.84 28.20
N TYR A 16 5.54 -2.44 27.29
CA TYR A 16 4.95 -3.31 26.28
C TYR A 16 6.00 -3.87 25.30
N LEU A 17 7.04 -3.10 24.99
CA LEU A 17 8.11 -3.48 24.07
C LEU A 17 9.30 -4.16 24.78
N SER A 18 9.51 -3.90 26.06
CA SER A 18 10.68 -4.35 26.83
C SER A 18 10.50 -5.74 27.45
N GLN A 19 11.62 -6.45 27.66
CA GLN A 19 11.70 -7.72 28.39
C GLN A 19 10.72 -8.82 27.92
N ARG A 20 10.40 -8.83 26.63
CA ARG A 20 9.47 -9.81 26.06
C ARG A 20 10.13 -11.18 26.00
N THR A 21 9.39 -12.19 26.44
CA THR A 21 9.80 -13.58 26.32
C THR A 21 8.67 -14.42 25.75
N GLY A 22 9.00 -15.53 25.11
CA GLY A 22 7.99 -16.49 24.67
C GLY A 22 8.55 -17.89 24.59
N ARG A 23 7.63 -18.85 24.47
CA ARG A 23 7.92 -20.27 24.32
C ARG A 23 6.90 -20.89 23.40
N VAL A 24 7.30 -21.94 22.70
CA VAL A 24 6.41 -22.74 21.87
C VAL A 24 5.90 -23.91 22.72
N ASN A 25 4.59 -24.10 22.76
CA ASN A 25 3.99 -25.31 23.30
C ASN A 25 3.47 -26.14 22.13
N LEU A 26 4.01 -27.34 21.97
CA LEU A 26 3.55 -28.31 20.98
C LEU A 26 3.18 -29.61 21.69
N GLN A 27 1.88 -29.90 21.69
CA GLN A 27 1.32 -31.10 22.32
C GLN A 27 1.71 -31.29 23.80
N GLY A 28 1.75 -30.20 24.57
CA GLY A 28 2.09 -30.23 25.99
C GLY A 28 3.60 -30.26 26.28
N ARG A 29 4.45 -30.27 25.25
CA ARG A 29 5.90 -30.08 25.41
C ARG A 29 6.27 -28.66 25.10
N GLU A 30 7.09 -28.08 25.97
CA GLU A 30 7.44 -26.68 25.92
C GLU A 30 8.88 -26.50 25.47
N SER A 31 9.10 -25.53 24.58
CA SER A 31 10.44 -25.14 24.17
C SER A 31 11.16 -24.38 25.28
N ARG A 32 12.47 -24.19 25.11
CA ARG A 32 13.21 -23.20 25.88
C ARG A 32 12.60 -21.81 25.68
N GLN A 33 12.70 -20.98 26.71
CA GLN A 33 12.24 -19.60 26.67
C GLN A 33 13.16 -18.77 25.78
N ALA A 34 12.58 -18.11 24.78
CA ALA A 34 13.27 -17.16 23.91
C ALA A 34 13.01 -15.74 24.40
N ILE A 35 14.03 -14.88 24.36
CA ILE A 35 13.90 -13.46 24.66
C ILE A 35 13.81 -12.72 23.34
N PHE A 36 12.77 -11.90 23.17
CA PHE A 36 12.57 -11.08 21.98
C PHE A 36 13.06 -9.65 22.24
N LYS A 37 14.21 -9.31 21.66
CA LYS A 37 14.79 -7.96 21.77
C LYS A 37 14.18 -6.99 20.76
N ASP A 38 13.79 -7.49 19.59
CA ASP A 38 13.41 -6.66 18.45
C ASP A 38 11.95 -6.86 18.03
N GLY A 39 11.38 -5.83 17.40
CA GLY A 39 10.03 -5.83 16.86
C GLY A 39 8.90 -5.64 17.88
N VAL A 40 7.67 -5.86 17.42
CA VAL A 40 6.43 -5.74 18.20
C VAL A 40 5.80 -7.13 18.44
N PRO A 41 5.02 -7.35 19.51
CA PRO A 41 4.33 -8.63 19.73
C PRO A 41 3.36 -8.96 18.59
N GLN A 42 3.53 -10.11 17.93
CA GLN A 42 2.54 -10.56 16.95
C GLN A 42 1.20 -10.87 17.64
N GLY A 43 0.08 -10.42 17.06
CA GLY A 43 -1.26 -10.55 17.66
C GLY A 43 -1.59 -9.49 18.71
N GLY A 44 -0.68 -8.55 18.98
CA GLY A 44 -0.94 -7.40 19.84
C GLY A 44 -1.84 -6.37 19.16
N VAL A 45 -2.87 -5.87 19.86
CA VAL A 45 -3.79 -4.84 19.34
C VAL A 45 -3.05 -3.55 18.97
N LEU A 46 -2.01 -3.20 19.73
CA LEU A 46 -1.22 -1.98 19.51
C LEU A 46 -0.04 -2.18 18.55
N SER A 47 0.32 -3.42 18.25
CA SER A 47 1.46 -3.74 17.41
C SER A 47 1.36 -3.15 15.99
N PRO A 48 0.21 -3.23 15.28
CA PRO A 48 0.05 -2.59 13.98
C PRO A 48 0.22 -1.07 14.04
N THR A 49 -0.36 -0.41 15.05
CA THR A 49 -0.26 1.04 15.21
C THR A 49 1.16 1.49 15.50
N LEU A 50 1.87 0.77 16.39
CA LEU A 50 3.27 1.05 16.70
C LEU A 50 4.15 0.83 15.47
N PHE A 51 3.89 -0.22 14.69
CA PHE A 51 4.58 -0.47 13.43
C PHE A 51 4.35 0.66 12.41
N LEU A 52 3.11 1.16 12.27
CA LEU A 52 2.81 2.29 11.39
C LEU A 52 3.53 3.58 11.83
N VAL A 53 3.56 3.89 13.13
CA VAL A 53 4.29 5.06 13.65
C VAL A 53 5.79 4.93 13.38
N PHE A 54 6.32 3.71 13.54
CA PHE A 54 7.70 3.39 13.26
C PHE A 54 8.04 3.54 11.77
N THR A 55 7.27 2.93 10.86
CA THR A 55 7.51 3.04 9.41
C THR A 55 7.27 4.45 8.90
N ASN A 56 6.39 5.23 9.52
CA ASN A 56 6.20 6.64 9.17
C ASN A 56 7.47 7.49 9.37
N SER A 57 8.41 7.07 10.22
CA SER A 57 9.70 7.76 10.38
C SER A 57 10.57 7.73 9.12
N THR A 58 10.32 6.80 8.18
CA THR A 58 10.94 6.78 6.85
C THR A 58 10.62 8.05 6.05
N GLN A 59 9.52 8.75 6.31
CA GLN A 59 9.21 9.98 5.59
C GLN A 59 10.24 11.09 5.85
N ASN A 60 10.96 11.03 6.97
CA ASN A 60 11.97 12.03 7.32
C ASN A 60 13.24 11.94 6.46
N ILE A 61 13.50 10.80 5.81
CA ILE A 61 14.67 10.61 4.95
C ILE A 61 14.38 10.93 3.48
N ILE A 62 13.09 11.10 3.12
CA ILE A 62 12.66 11.29 1.73
C ILE A 62 12.90 12.73 1.31
N LYS A 63 13.56 12.89 0.15
CA LYS A 63 13.87 14.21 -0.41
C LYS A 63 12.62 14.87 -1.02
N PRO A 64 12.51 16.21 -1.04
CA PRO A 64 11.33 16.92 -1.52
C PRO A 64 10.86 16.59 -2.95
N HIS A 65 11.78 16.14 -3.81
CA HIS A 65 11.50 15.80 -5.21
C HIS A 65 11.05 14.34 -5.42
N VAL A 66 11.02 13.56 -4.33
CA VAL A 66 10.55 12.18 -4.31
C VAL A 66 9.38 12.12 -3.35
N LYS A 67 8.29 11.50 -3.78
CA LYS A 67 7.14 11.19 -2.92
C LYS A 67 7.25 9.74 -2.48
N ALA A 68 6.86 9.43 -1.24
CA ALA A 68 6.56 8.05 -0.87
C ALA A 68 5.08 7.84 -0.70
N ALA A 69 4.64 6.66 -1.11
CA ALA A 69 3.44 6.03 -0.61
C ALA A 69 3.86 4.86 0.30
N LEU A 70 3.42 4.92 1.56
CA LEU A 70 3.66 3.89 2.57
C LEU A 70 2.33 3.21 2.89
N TYR A 71 2.32 1.88 2.89
CA TYR A 71 1.18 1.10 3.35
C TYR A 71 1.66 -0.18 4.03
N ALA A 72 1.51 -0.24 5.36
CA ALA A 72 2.06 -1.31 6.18
C ALA A 72 3.57 -1.52 5.89
N ASP A 73 3.95 -2.65 5.31
CA ASP A 73 5.30 -3.03 4.91
C ASP A 73 5.65 -2.64 3.46
N ASP A 74 4.67 -2.23 2.65
CA ASP A 74 4.89 -1.77 1.27
C ASP A 74 5.30 -0.29 1.24
N LEU A 75 6.38 0.01 0.50
CA LEU A 75 6.87 1.36 0.21
C LEU A 75 7.03 1.55 -1.29
N ALA A 76 6.41 2.58 -1.84
CA ALA A 76 6.62 3.02 -3.22
C ALA A 76 7.23 4.42 -3.25
N LEU A 77 8.39 4.56 -3.92
CA LEU A 77 9.03 5.85 -4.18
C LEU A 77 8.67 6.33 -5.58
N ILE A 78 8.21 7.58 -5.67
CA ILE A 78 7.68 8.18 -6.91
C ILE A 78 8.44 9.49 -7.16
N CYS A 79 9.05 9.61 -8.33
CA CYS A 79 9.75 10.83 -8.76
C CYS A 79 9.23 11.24 -10.14
N SER A 80 8.96 12.53 -10.32
CA SER A 80 8.45 13.09 -11.57
C SER A 80 9.40 14.20 -12.03
N GLU A 81 10.08 13.97 -13.15
CA GLU A 81 11.06 14.89 -13.73
C GLU A 81 10.93 14.89 -15.25
N ASP A 82 11.36 15.98 -15.88
CA ASP A 82 11.40 16.09 -17.35
C ASP A 82 12.50 15.23 -17.98
N SER A 83 13.58 14.98 -17.23
CA SER A 83 14.72 14.17 -17.66
C SER A 83 14.83 12.90 -16.84
N CYS A 84 14.88 11.77 -17.53
CA CYS A 84 15.10 10.46 -16.91
C CYS A 84 16.44 10.37 -16.16
N GLY A 85 17.48 11.06 -16.63
CA GLY A 85 18.76 11.10 -15.93
C GLY A 85 18.63 11.76 -14.55
N THR A 86 17.90 12.87 -14.47
CA THR A 86 17.62 13.56 -13.21
C THR A 86 16.77 12.69 -12.28
N ALA A 87 15.74 12.04 -12.81
CA ALA A 87 14.91 11.10 -12.03
C ALA A 87 15.75 9.94 -11.47
N GLN A 88 16.69 9.40 -12.26
CA GLN A 88 17.59 8.34 -11.80
C GLN A 88 18.42 8.78 -10.61
N VAL A 89 19.05 9.96 -10.70
CA VAL A 89 19.92 10.47 -9.63
C VAL A 89 19.12 10.68 -8.35
N ARG A 90 17.94 11.32 -8.45
CA ARG A 90 17.07 11.60 -7.30
C ARG A 90 16.53 10.33 -6.64
N LEU A 91 16.10 9.36 -7.45
CA LEU A 91 15.64 8.06 -6.94
C LEU A 91 16.79 7.27 -6.32
N GLN A 92 17.97 7.24 -6.94
CA GLN A 92 19.13 6.53 -6.41
C GLN A 92 19.60 7.12 -5.09
N GLU A 93 19.61 8.45 -4.93
CA GLU A 93 19.92 9.10 -3.66
C GLU A 93 18.92 8.69 -2.56
N CYS A 94 17.63 8.66 -2.87
CA CYS A 94 16.61 8.20 -1.92
C CYS A 94 16.76 6.71 -1.58
N LEU A 95 17.12 5.86 -2.55
CA LEU A 95 17.40 4.44 -2.30
C LEU A 95 18.61 4.26 -1.38
N THR A 96 19.69 5.02 -1.58
CA THR A 96 20.86 4.97 -0.67
C THR A 96 20.52 5.42 0.75
N LEU A 97 19.69 6.46 0.90
CA LEU A 97 19.22 6.89 2.23
C LEU A 97 18.30 5.85 2.87
N LEU A 98 17.47 5.18 2.06
CA LEU A 98 16.62 4.09 2.52
C LEU A 98 17.44 2.89 3.00
N GLU A 99 18.52 2.53 2.30
CA GLU A 99 19.44 1.47 2.73
C GLU A 99 20.06 1.78 4.10
N GLN A 100 20.59 2.99 4.26
CA GLN A 100 21.17 3.44 5.54
C GLN A 100 20.14 3.40 6.67
N TRP A 101 18.93 3.89 6.41
CA TRP A 101 17.85 3.83 7.38
C TRP A 101 17.47 2.37 7.70
N THR A 102 17.42 1.49 6.72
CA THR A 102 17.10 0.07 6.98
C THR A 102 18.16 -0.60 7.84
N ASP A 103 19.44 -0.25 7.66
CA ASP A 103 20.53 -0.75 8.50
C ASP A 103 20.43 -0.22 9.94
N ASP A 104 20.19 1.08 10.11
CA ASP A 104 20.04 1.73 11.42
C ASP A 104 18.87 1.14 12.24
N TRP A 105 17.79 0.77 11.56
CA TRP A 105 16.58 0.26 12.17
C TRP A 105 16.44 -1.27 12.11
N ALA A 106 17.54 -1.98 11.76
CA ALA A 106 17.60 -3.44 11.67
C ALA A 106 16.49 -4.06 10.79
N MET A 107 16.12 -3.37 9.72
CA MET A 107 15.20 -3.84 8.69
C MET A 107 15.97 -4.39 7.49
N THR A 108 15.35 -5.28 6.73
CA THR A 108 15.95 -5.83 5.52
C THR A 108 15.04 -5.58 4.33
N VAL A 109 15.55 -4.86 3.33
CA VAL A 109 14.84 -4.69 2.06
C VAL A 109 15.08 -5.91 1.18
N ASN A 110 13.99 -6.47 0.67
CA ASN A 110 14.06 -7.59 -0.25
C ASN A 110 14.34 -7.09 -1.67
N ALA A 111 15.62 -6.91 -2.00
CA ALA A 111 16.08 -6.43 -3.31
C ALA A 111 15.53 -7.24 -4.50
N ALA A 112 15.33 -8.55 -4.33
CA ALA A 112 14.81 -9.43 -5.38
C ALA A 112 13.33 -9.19 -5.67
N LYS A 113 12.57 -8.66 -4.71
CA LYS A 113 11.16 -8.26 -4.90
C LYS A 113 11.02 -6.78 -5.25
N THR A 114 12.07 -5.99 -5.10
CA THR A 114 12.05 -4.57 -5.47
C THR A 114 12.20 -4.43 -6.98
N THR A 115 11.21 -3.83 -7.60
CA THR A 115 11.20 -3.52 -9.03
C THR A 115 11.03 -2.02 -9.23
N TYR A 116 11.41 -1.51 -10.41
CA TYR A 116 11.10 -0.14 -10.80
C TYR A 116 10.27 -0.10 -12.08
N SER A 117 9.50 0.95 -12.26
CA SER A 117 8.69 1.17 -13.46
C SER A 117 8.83 2.60 -13.93
N ILE A 118 8.75 2.80 -15.24
CA ILE A 118 8.82 4.12 -15.88
C ILE A 118 7.47 4.41 -16.49
N PHE A 119 6.85 5.49 -16.05
CA PHE A 119 5.61 6.01 -16.61
C PHE A 119 5.94 7.14 -17.58
N SER A 120 5.66 6.95 -18.88
CA SER A 120 5.93 7.97 -19.89
C SER A 120 5.06 7.75 -21.13
N LEU A 121 4.61 8.85 -21.74
CA LEU A 121 3.97 8.85 -23.06
C LEU A 121 4.98 8.79 -24.21
N SER A 122 6.28 8.94 -23.92
CA SER A 122 7.33 8.88 -24.93
C SER A 122 7.58 7.45 -25.38
N THR A 123 7.68 7.23 -26.69
CA THR A 123 8.11 5.95 -27.28
C THR A 123 9.60 5.68 -27.06
N LYS A 124 10.39 6.72 -26.77
CA LYS A 124 11.81 6.61 -26.41
C LYS A 124 11.90 6.54 -24.88
N ILE A 125 11.83 5.32 -24.34
CA ILE A 125 11.97 5.07 -22.91
C ILE A 125 13.45 4.80 -22.59
N PRO A 126 14.17 5.75 -21.98
CA PRO A 126 15.55 5.53 -21.54
C PRO A 126 15.62 4.43 -20.47
N LYS A 127 16.73 3.68 -20.48
CA LYS A 127 16.99 2.63 -19.49
C LYS A 127 17.57 3.25 -18.22
N LEU A 128 16.76 3.31 -17.17
CA LEU A 128 17.24 3.60 -15.81
C LEU A 128 18.14 2.48 -15.30
N ARG A 129 19.14 2.84 -14.48
CA ARG A 129 19.96 1.90 -13.71
C ARG A 129 19.86 2.29 -12.24
N LEU A 130 18.94 1.64 -11.53
CA LEU A 130 18.75 1.80 -10.10
C LEU A 130 19.28 0.58 -9.37
N ARG A 131 19.91 0.79 -8.22
CA ARG A 131 20.46 -0.26 -7.38
C ARG A 131 19.93 -0.15 -5.97
N ILE A 132 19.66 -1.31 -5.37
CA ILE A 132 19.42 -1.44 -3.93
C ILE A 132 20.23 -2.62 -3.38
N ASN A 133 20.90 -2.47 -2.23
CA ASN A 133 21.75 -3.49 -1.60
C ASN A 133 22.74 -4.12 -2.61
N ASN A 134 23.42 -3.28 -3.39
CA ASN A 134 24.31 -3.65 -4.51
C ASN A 134 23.66 -4.47 -5.64
N SER A 135 22.35 -4.73 -5.59
CA SER A 135 21.60 -5.45 -6.62
C SER A 135 20.98 -4.47 -7.60
N LEU A 136 21.08 -4.75 -8.90
CA LEU A 136 20.42 -3.96 -9.93
C LEU A 136 18.92 -4.26 -9.91
N LEU A 137 18.09 -3.22 -9.81
CA LEU A 137 16.64 -3.38 -9.87
C LEU A 137 16.20 -3.79 -11.28
N GLU A 138 15.23 -4.69 -11.35
CA GLU A 138 14.60 -5.06 -12.61
C GLU A 138 13.46 -4.10 -12.97
N LYS A 139 13.30 -3.87 -14.27
CA LYS A 139 12.20 -3.06 -14.80
C LYS A 139 10.94 -3.92 -14.87
N GLU A 140 9.89 -3.49 -14.18
CA GLU A 140 8.55 -4.04 -14.33
C GLU A 140 7.71 -3.13 -15.23
N ASN A 141 7.07 -3.69 -16.25
CA ASN A 141 6.23 -2.94 -17.18
C ASN A 141 4.78 -2.82 -16.68
N TYR A 142 4.35 -3.74 -15.82
CA TYR A 142 3.01 -3.78 -15.23
C TYR A 142 3.11 -3.86 -13.70
N PRO A 143 3.54 -2.78 -13.03
CA PRO A 143 3.73 -2.81 -11.59
C PRO A 143 2.39 -3.02 -10.90
N LYS A 144 2.40 -3.87 -9.88
CA LYS A 144 1.25 -4.11 -9.01
C LYS A 144 1.50 -3.47 -7.66
N TYR A 145 0.62 -2.57 -7.24
CA TYR A 145 0.70 -1.91 -5.94
C TYR A 145 -0.68 -1.95 -5.27
N LEU A 146 -0.73 -2.47 -4.04
CA LEU A 146 -1.97 -2.64 -3.26
C LEU A 146 -3.11 -3.38 -3.99
N GLY A 147 -2.74 -4.31 -4.88
CA GLY A 147 -3.68 -5.11 -5.65
C GLY A 147 -4.14 -4.49 -6.97
N VAL A 148 -3.73 -3.25 -7.27
CA VAL A 148 -3.99 -2.56 -8.54
C VAL A 148 -2.78 -2.73 -9.46
N THR A 149 -3.01 -3.12 -10.70
CA THR A 149 -1.97 -3.20 -11.75
C THR A 149 -2.01 -1.92 -12.56
N PHE A 150 -0.86 -1.26 -12.71
CA PHE A 150 -0.77 -0.01 -13.47
C PHE A 150 -0.21 -0.26 -14.87
N ASP A 151 -0.74 0.46 -15.85
CA ASP A 151 -0.18 0.52 -17.20
C ASP A 151 0.85 1.65 -17.28
N THR A 152 2.07 1.31 -17.68
CA THR A 152 3.20 2.26 -17.80
C THR A 152 3.02 3.28 -18.92
N LEU A 153 2.12 3.02 -19.87
CA LEU A 153 1.76 3.96 -20.94
C LEU A 153 0.68 4.97 -20.51
N MET A 154 0.11 4.83 -19.30
CA MET A 154 -1.06 5.58 -18.83
C MET A 154 -2.21 5.64 -19.87
N MET A 155 -2.37 4.59 -20.68
CA MET A 155 -3.56 4.48 -21.52
C MET A 155 -4.72 4.08 -20.60
N TYR A 156 -5.69 4.99 -20.42
CA TYR A 156 -6.92 4.84 -19.62
C TYR A 156 -7.70 3.52 -19.83
N GLY A 157 -7.41 2.74 -20.88
CA GLY A 157 -8.09 1.50 -21.20
C GLY A 157 -7.77 0.31 -20.28
N CYS A 158 -6.60 0.28 -19.62
CA CYS A 158 -6.21 -0.89 -18.83
C CYS A 158 -6.63 -0.83 -17.35
N GLU A 159 -6.86 0.35 -16.77
CA GLU A 159 -7.37 0.48 -15.40
C GLU A 159 -8.74 -0.19 -15.25
N ALA A 160 -9.59 -0.10 -16.28
CA ALA A 160 -10.88 -0.79 -16.35
C ALA A 160 -10.76 -2.32 -16.52
N SER A 161 -9.60 -2.83 -16.94
CA SER A 161 -9.38 -4.26 -17.21
C SER A 161 -8.77 -5.03 -16.03
N SER A 162 -8.25 -4.31 -15.02
CA SER A 162 -7.82 -4.90 -13.74
C SER A 162 -8.95 -4.99 -12.70
N GLN A 163 -10.17 -4.57 -13.06
CA GLN A 163 -11.37 -4.77 -12.25
C GLN A 163 -11.55 -6.27 -11.99
N LYS A 164 -11.38 -6.71 -10.75
CA LYS A 164 -11.76 -8.07 -10.38
C LYS A 164 -13.28 -8.16 -10.51
N LYS A 165 -13.81 -9.32 -10.91
CA LYS A 165 -15.26 -9.59 -10.94
C LYS A 165 -16.01 -9.20 -9.64
N ASP A 166 -15.30 -9.11 -8.51
CA ASP A 166 -15.88 -8.66 -7.25
C ASP A 166 -16.01 -7.13 -7.13
N ASP A 167 -15.13 -6.37 -7.78
CA ASP A 167 -15.24 -4.91 -7.85
C ASP A 167 -16.36 -4.50 -8.84
N ASP A 168 -16.55 -5.25 -9.94
CA ASP A 168 -17.70 -5.09 -10.83
C ASP A 168 -19.02 -5.27 -10.07
N LYS A 169 -19.13 -6.35 -9.26
CA LYS A 169 -20.32 -6.58 -8.42
C LYS A 169 -20.56 -5.44 -7.42
N ARG A 170 -19.50 -4.82 -6.90
CA ARG A 170 -19.61 -3.70 -5.96
C ARG A 170 -20.09 -2.44 -6.67
N ILE A 171 -19.60 -2.18 -7.87
CA ILE A 171 -20.05 -1.07 -8.72
C ILE A 171 -21.52 -1.29 -9.12
N GLU A 172 -21.90 -2.47 -9.59
CA GLU A 172 -23.28 -2.82 -9.92
C GLU A 172 -24.22 -2.68 -8.71
N ALA A 173 -23.77 -3.11 -7.52
CA ALA A 173 -24.54 -2.93 -6.29
C ALA A 173 -24.71 -1.45 -5.92
N ALA A 174 -23.66 -0.63 -6.09
CA ALA A 174 -23.72 0.81 -5.85
C ALA A 174 -24.65 1.51 -6.85
N GLU A 175 -24.55 1.21 -8.14
CA GLU A 175 -25.44 1.73 -9.19
C GLU A 175 -26.91 1.38 -8.89
N MET A 176 -27.19 0.13 -8.55
CA MET A 176 -28.54 -0.33 -8.18
C MET A 176 -29.06 0.37 -6.91
N TRP A 177 -28.19 0.70 -5.96
CA TRP A 177 -28.56 1.49 -4.79
C TRP A 177 -28.97 2.92 -5.18
N PHE A 178 -28.18 3.59 -6.02
CA PHE A 178 -28.51 4.94 -6.52
C PHE A 178 -29.84 4.94 -7.28
N TYR A 179 -30.06 3.96 -8.15
CA TYR A 179 -31.30 3.81 -8.92
C TYR A 179 -32.53 3.62 -8.06
N ARG A 180 -32.47 2.75 -7.06
CA ARG A 180 -33.56 2.57 -6.09
C ARG A 180 -33.85 3.84 -5.30
N ARG A 181 -32.81 4.61 -4.98
CA ARG A 181 -32.94 5.89 -4.26
C ARG A 181 -33.57 6.98 -5.14
N ILE A 182 -33.18 7.08 -6.41
CA ILE A 182 -33.77 8.00 -7.40
C ILE A 182 -35.26 7.69 -7.61
N LEU A 183 -35.63 6.41 -7.68
CA LEU A 183 -37.02 5.97 -7.82
C LEU A 183 -37.80 5.95 -6.49
N ARG A 184 -37.19 6.35 -5.37
CA ARG A 184 -37.78 6.35 -4.03
C ARG A 184 -38.42 5.01 -3.64
N VAL A 185 -37.83 3.89 -4.08
CA VAL A 185 -38.32 2.55 -3.76
C VAL A 185 -38.12 2.27 -2.28
N LYS A 186 -39.18 1.90 -1.55
CA LYS A 186 -39.06 1.54 -0.13
C LYS A 186 -38.44 0.16 -0.03
N TRP A 187 -37.63 -0.06 1.01
CA TRP A 187 -36.98 -1.35 1.23
C TRP A 187 -38.00 -2.50 1.48
N THR A 188 -39.21 -2.16 1.92
CA THR A 188 -40.35 -3.08 2.12
C THR A 188 -40.92 -3.64 0.83
N ASP A 189 -40.69 -2.97 -0.31
CA ASP A 189 -41.38 -3.27 -1.56
C ASP A 189 -40.74 -4.47 -2.31
N LYS A 190 -39.62 -5.02 -1.78
CA LYS A 190 -38.89 -6.20 -2.29
C LYS A 190 -38.75 -6.26 -3.82
N ARG A 191 -38.54 -5.10 -4.47
CA ARG A 191 -38.45 -5.02 -5.94
C ARG A 191 -37.13 -5.59 -6.46
N THR A 192 -37.24 -6.41 -7.51
CA THR A 192 -36.10 -7.02 -8.19
C THR A 192 -35.28 -6.00 -8.99
N ASN A 193 -33.99 -6.28 -9.21
CA ASN A 193 -33.09 -5.38 -9.93
C ASN A 193 -33.57 -5.13 -11.38
N GLU A 194 -34.09 -6.15 -12.05
CA GLU A 194 -34.61 -6.06 -13.42
C GLU A 194 -35.81 -5.12 -13.54
N SER A 195 -36.71 -5.15 -12.56
CA SER A 195 -37.90 -4.30 -12.52
C SER A 195 -37.53 -2.82 -12.37
N VAL A 196 -36.51 -2.51 -11.57
CA VAL A 196 -35.96 -1.16 -11.38
C VAL A 196 -35.29 -0.66 -12.66
N LEU A 197 -34.51 -1.49 -13.34
CA LEU A 197 -33.83 -1.13 -14.59
C LEU A 197 -34.81 -0.90 -15.74
N LYS A 198 -35.89 -1.69 -15.84
CA LYS A 198 -36.93 -1.50 -16.86
C LYS A 198 -37.66 -0.16 -16.71
N GLU A 199 -37.94 0.24 -15.48
CA GLU A 199 -38.57 1.53 -15.18
C GLU A 199 -37.65 2.72 -15.52
N LEU A 200 -36.34 2.60 -15.28
CA LEU A 200 -35.36 3.60 -15.69
C LEU A 200 -35.24 3.74 -17.21
N LYS A 201 -35.27 2.63 -17.95
CA LYS A 201 -35.26 2.65 -19.42
C LYS A 201 -36.51 3.35 -19.98
N ASN A 202 -37.68 3.10 -19.39
CA ASN A 202 -38.92 3.78 -19.77
C ASN A 202 -38.91 5.29 -19.46
N ARG A 203 -38.19 5.74 -18.41
CA ARG A 203 -38.02 7.18 -18.13
C ARG A 203 -37.03 7.87 -19.07
N LYS A 204 -36.03 7.16 -19.60
CA LYS A 204 -35.02 7.72 -20.52
C LYS A 204 -35.53 7.87 -21.96
N ASN A 205 -36.45 7.00 -22.39
CA ASN A 205 -37.12 7.08 -23.69
C ASN A 205 -38.63 7.24 -23.50
N PRO A 206 -39.12 8.45 -23.14
CA PRO A 206 -40.55 8.72 -23.17
C PRO A 206 -41.00 8.70 -24.64
N THR A 207 -41.97 7.83 -24.96
CA THR A 207 -42.78 7.97 -26.18
C THR A 207 -43.49 9.32 -26.21
#